data_AF-A0A8J2VUF9-F1
#
_entry.id   AF-A0A8J2VUF9-F1
#
_cell.length_a   1.000
_cell.length_b   1.000
_cell.length_c   1.000
_cell.angle_alpha   90.00
_cell.angle_beta   90.00
_cell.angle_gamma   90.00
#
_symmetry.space_group_name_H-M   'P 1'
#
loop_
_entity.id
_entity.type
_entity.pdbx_description
1 polymer ?
#
loop_
_entity_poly.entity_id
_entity_poly.type
_entity_poly.pdbx_seq_one_letter_code
_entity_poly.pdbx_strand_id
1 'polypeptide(L)'
;MQFSVLTWCKEAMDSETTGSEGSSGVRIVTRKSLFDKMKNENLRNLEEKLCFLRDHLLTQDNLSEKDGVIVHAAQVELRKSGKRDASRVLQDITSSPTRATKYKKAFDTSKCGKSSRLTPMEALKMFIDADLTRAQYEVIRNTNKKFFPCYSLIQEAKKKCYPPPETITITSTCAETQLQPLIDITVKRLSEFLEEVLLTIKEQERNTLKLICKWGCDGSQQAQYKQKLQNEADSDANIFQSCFVPVRLICGKDNQKVLWENPTPSSARFCRPIRFRFVKETTDVTNAEINYVKNSINNLVATEVDIDGEKFLVHSQFVMTMVDGKELTMLAVLKFLPPLISFVFENYASNENRNAL
;
A
#
# COMPACT_ATOMS: atom_id res chain seq x y z
N MET A 1 0.48 -33.46 -21.85
CA MET A 1 1.79 -32.85 -21.50
C MET A 1 2.93 -33.87 -21.47
N GLN A 2 2.76 -35.08 -20.89
CA GLN A 2 3.79 -36.13 -20.95
C GLN A 2 4.10 -36.63 -22.38
N PHE A 3 3.11 -36.69 -23.26
CA PHE A 3 3.29 -37.17 -24.64
C PHE A 3 4.16 -36.25 -25.52
N SER A 4 4.20 -34.94 -25.28
CA SER A 4 4.94 -34.00 -26.15
C SER A 4 6.43 -33.91 -25.84
N VAL A 5 6.82 -34.19 -24.58
CA VAL A 5 8.25 -34.23 -24.17
C VAL A 5 8.92 -35.49 -24.73
N LEU A 6 8.19 -36.60 -24.82
CA LEU A 6 8.66 -37.86 -25.39
C LEU A 6 8.91 -37.75 -26.90
N THR A 7 8.07 -37.03 -27.64
CA THR A 7 8.26 -36.78 -29.08
C THR A 7 9.50 -35.91 -29.35
N TRP A 8 9.73 -34.90 -28.50
CA TRP A 8 10.89 -34.01 -28.61
C TRP A 8 12.23 -34.73 -28.37
N CYS A 9 12.28 -35.64 -27.38
CA CYS A 9 13.48 -36.46 -27.17
C CYS A 9 13.76 -37.43 -28.34
N LYS A 10 12.70 -37.91 -29.02
CA LYS A 10 12.82 -38.78 -30.19
C LYS A 10 13.35 -38.02 -31.41
N GLU A 11 12.77 -36.86 -31.71
CA GLU A 11 13.21 -35.98 -32.81
C GLU A 11 14.61 -35.39 -32.57
N ALA A 12 15.00 -35.18 -31.31
CA ALA A 12 16.34 -34.73 -30.96
C ALA A 12 17.43 -35.82 -31.12
N MET A 13 17.08 -37.10 -31.15
CA MET A 13 18.03 -38.19 -31.41
C MET A 13 18.25 -38.45 -32.91
N ASP A 14 17.26 -38.16 -33.75
CA ASP A 14 17.28 -38.45 -35.19
C ASP A 14 17.94 -37.35 -36.06
N SER A 15 18.41 -36.25 -35.46
CA SER A 15 19.13 -35.18 -36.19
C SER A 15 20.65 -35.35 -36.09
N GLU A 16 21.27 -35.77 -37.20
CA GLU A 16 22.72 -35.72 -37.41
C GLU A 16 23.19 -34.30 -37.76
N THR A 17 24.29 -33.91 -37.09
CA THR A 17 25.34 -32.93 -37.46
C THR A 17 24.96 -31.61 -38.15
N THR A 18 25.25 -30.49 -37.48
CA THR A 18 26.26 -29.50 -37.95
C THR A 18 26.75 -28.70 -36.74
N GLY A 19 28.08 -28.60 -36.61
CA GLY A 19 28.75 -27.94 -35.48
C GLY A 19 28.89 -26.43 -35.67
N SER A 20 29.06 -25.73 -34.56
CA SER A 20 29.72 -24.43 -34.50
C SER A 20 30.22 -24.21 -33.07
N GLU A 21 31.54 -24.04 -32.95
CA GLU A 21 32.26 -23.70 -31.73
C GLU A 21 32.10 -22.21 -31.41
N GLY A 22 31.85 -21.87 -30.14
CA GLY A 22 31.84 -20.49 -29.66
C GLY A 22 31.82 -20.44 -28.14
N SER A 23 32.91 -19.96 -27.54
CA SER A 23 33.23 -20.01 -26.12
C SER A 23 32.45 -19.03 -25.24
N SER A 24 31.97 -19.49 -24.08
CA SER A 24 32.05 -18.75 -22.81
C SER A 24 31.92 -19.75 -21.64
N GLY A 25 32.73 -19.55 -20.60
CA GLY A 25 33.04 -20.50 -19.52
C GLY A 25 31.93 -20.80 -18.52
N VAL A 26 30.75 -21.16 -19.00
CA VAL A 26 29.77 -21.96 -18.25
C VAL A 26 30.06 -23.42 -18.60
N ARG A 27 30.04 -24.37 -17.64
CA ARG A 27 29.97 -25.80 -17.99
C ARG A 27 28.62 -26.07 -18.65
N ILE A 28 28.50 -25.68 -19.92
CA ILE A 28 27.40 -26.07 -20.79
C ILE A 28 27.50 -27.59 -20.83
N VAL A 29 26.51 -28.26 -20.24
CA VAL A 29 26.33 -29.68 -20.46
C VAL A 29 25.92 -29.82 -21.93
N THR A 30 26.92 -29.91 -22.81
CA THR A 30 26.72 -30.04 -24.25
C THR A 30 26.06 -31.38 -24.53
N ARG A 31 25.31 -31.48 -25.64
CA ARG A 31 24.72 -32.74 -26.13
C ARG A 31 25.74 -33.89 -26.11
N LYS A 32 27.01 -33.58 -26.41
CA LYS A 32 28.16 -34.50 -26.35
C LYS A 32 28.46 -34.99 -24.92
N SER A 33 28.49 -34.10 -23.92
CA SER A 33 28.71 -34.47 -22.52
C SER A 33 27.63 -35.39 -21.94
N LEU A 34 26.36 -35.19 -22.32
CA LEU A 34 25.27 -36.08 -21.92
C LEU A 34 25.38 -37.44 -22.61
N PHE A 35 25.69 -37.44 -23.91
CA PHE A 35 25.87 -38.66 -24.68
C PHE A 35 27.05 -39.51 -24.16
N ASP A 36 28.18 -38.88 -23.84
CA ASP A 36 29.37 -39.56 -23.32
C ASP A 36 29.10 -40.18 -21.94
N LYS A 37 28.34 -39.51 -21.07
CA LYS A 37 27.90 -40.07 -19.78
C LYS A 37 26.94 -41.24 -19.95
N MET A 38 25.99 -41.16 -20.89
CA MET A 38 25.05 -42.25 -21.18
C MET A 38 25.75 -43.48 -21.77
N LYS A 39 26.85 -43.27 -22.50
CA LYS A 39 27.69 -44.34 -23.06
C LYS A 39 28.52 -45.03 -21.98
N ASN A 40 29.01 -44.28 -20.98
CA ASN A 40 29.77 -44.81 -19.85
C ASN A 40 28.90 -45.65 -18.88
N GLU A 41 27.60 -45.33 -18.75
CA GLU A 41 26.64 -46.06 -17.90
C GLU A 41 26.06 -47.33 -18.58
N ASN A 42 26.51 -47.66 -19.79
CA ASN A 42 26.18 -48.90 -20.51
C ASN A 42 24.65 -49.21 -20.62
N LEU A 43 23.84 -48.15 -20.76
CA LEU A 43 22.37 -48.23 -20.79
C LEU A 43 21.87 -48.79 -22.14
N ARG A 44 21.02 -49.83 -22.08
CA ARG A 44 20.77 -50.73 -23.24
C ARG A 44 19.59 -50.30 -24.09
N ASN A 45 18.61 -49.59 -23.53
CA ASN A 45 17.41 -49.18 -24.26
C ASN A 45 17.04 -47.71 -24.03
N LEU A 46 16.11 -47.22 -24.85
CA LEU A 46 15.70 -45.81 -24.85
C LEU A 46 14.97 -45.41 -23.56
N GLU A 47 14.20 -46.32 -22.97
CA GLU A 47 13.45 -46.09 -21.73
C GLU A 47 14.40 -45.83 -20.55
N GLU A 48 15.46 -46.65 -20.42
CA GLU A 48 16.53 -46.52 -19.42
C GLU A 48 17.28 -45.20 -19.59
N LYS A 49 17.58 -44.83 -20.83
CA LYS A 49 18.23 -43.56 -21.19
C LYS A 49 17.39 -42.35 -20.79
N LEU A 50 16.07 -42.40 -20.97
CA LEU A 50 15.14 -41.33 -20.61
C LEU A 50 14.93 -41.24 -19.09
N CYS A 51 14.89 -42.38 -18.39
CA CYS A 51 14.82 -42.40 -16.92
C CYS A 51 16.10 -41.84 -16.30
N PHE A 52 17.28 -42.25 -16.80
CA PHE A 52 18.55 -41.70 -16.35
C PHE A 52 18.64 -40.18 -16.54
N LEU A 53 18.20 -39.66 -17.70
CA LEU A 53 18.17 -38.23 -17.96
C LEU A 53 17.22 -37.49 -17.02
N ARG A 54 16.02 -38.06 -16.78
CA ARG A 54 15.05 -37.52 -15.84
C ARG A 54 15.65 -37.43 -14.44
N ASP A 55 16.24 -38.52 -13.94
CA ASP A 55 16.75 -38.59 -12.58
C ASP A 55 18.01 -37.72 -12.42
N HIS A 56 18.89 -37.68 -13.42
CA HIS A 56 20.10 -36.82 -13.42
C HIS A 56 19.78 -35.32 -13.47
N LEU A 57 18.74 -34.91 -14.20
CA LEU A 57 18.30 -33.52 -14.27
C LEU A 57 17.54 -33.09 -13.00
N LEU A 58 16.84 -34.02 -12.35
CA LEU A 58 16.06 -33.74 -11.14
C LEU A 58 16.91 -33.71 -9.87
N THR A 59 18.07 -34.36 -9.83
CA THR A 59 18.92 -34.51 -8.63
C THR A 59 19.97 -33.42 -8.38
N GLN A 60 20.18 -32.46 -9.29
CA GLN A 60 21.14 -31.37 -9.05
C GLN A 60 20.53 -30.19 -8.26
N ASP A 61 20.96 -29.95 -7.02
CA ASP A 61 20.39 -28.94 -6.11
C ASP A 61 20.78 -27.47 -6.43
N ASN A 62 20.42 -26.96 -7.62
CA ASN A 62 20.50 -25.53 -7.95
C ASN A 62 19.16 -25.04 -8.54
N LEU A 63 18.20 -24.73 -7.65
CA LEU A 63 16.81 -24.41 -7.99
C LEU A 63 16.64 -23.12 -8.84
N SER A 64 17.50 -22.11 -8.66
CA SER A 64 17.36 -20.81 -9.36
C SER A 64 17.73 -20.84 -10.86
N GLU A 65 18.66 -21.71 -11.25
CA GLU A 65 19.16 -21.79 -12.63
C GLU A 65 18.25 -22.69 -13.49
N LYS A 66 17.64 -23.70 -12.85
CA LYS A 66 16.70 -24.66 -13.47
C LYS A 66 15.42 -24.03 -13.98
N ASP A 67 14.86 -23.08 -13.23
CA ASP A 67 13.63 -22.38 -13.62
C ASP A 67 13.84 -21.56 -14.89
N GLY A 68 15.01 -20.91 -15.02
CA GLY A 68 15.37 -20.13 -16.21
C GLY A 68 15.49 -21.00 -17.47
N VAL A 69 16.08 -22.19 -17.35
CA VAL A 69 16.22 -23.14 -18.46
C VAL A 69 14.86 -23.68 -18.92
N ILE A 70 13.98 -24.03 -17.98
CA ILE A 70 12.64 -24.53 -18.28
C ILE A 70 11.78 -23.44 -18.95
N VAL A 71 11.81 -22.22 -18.42
CA VAL A 71 11.13 -21.06 -19.02
C VAL A 71 11.63 -20.80 -20.43
N HIS A 72 12.94 -20.83 -20.64
CA HIS A 72 13.53 -20.59 -21.96
C HIS A 72 13.14 -21.69 -22.96
N ALA A 73 13.20 -22.96 -22.57
CA ALA A 73 12.75 -24.08 -23.40
C ALA A 73 11.27 -23.94 -23.79
N ALA A 74 10.41 -23.59 -22.83
CA ALA A 74 9.00 -23.34 -23.08
C ALA A 74 8.76 -22.16 -24.03
N GLN A 75 9.54 -21.07 -23.91
CA GLN A 75 9.47 -19.93 -24.84
C GLN A 75 9.84 -20.34 -26.28
N VAL A 76 10.90 -21.13 -26.46
CA VAL A 76 11.35 -21.62 -27.77
C VAL A 76 10.29 -22.50 -28.41
N GLU A 77 9.70 -23.42 -27.63
CA GLU A 77 8.65 -24.31 -28.13
C GLU A 77 7.39 -23.55 -28.55
N LEU A 78 6.95 -22.57 -27.75
CA LEU A 78 5.82 -21.71 -28.10
C LEU A 78 6.07 -20.90 -29.38
N ARG A 79 7.32 -20.47 -29.64
CA ARG A 79 7.68 -19.81 -30.90
C ARG A 79 7.67 -20.77 -32.08
N LYS A 80 8.22 -21.97 -31.91
CA LYS A 80 8.19 -23.04 -32.94
C LYS A 80 6.77 -23.43 -33.30
N SER A 81 5.88 -23.55 -32.31
CA SER A 81 4.47 -23.86 -32.52
C SER A 81 3.63 -22.68 -33.02
N GLY A 82 4.25 -21.55 -33.43
CA GLY A 82 3.57 -20.36 -33.94
C GLY A 82 2.86 -19.49 -32.90
N LYS A 83 2.89 -19.85 -31.61
CA LYS A 83 2.22 -19.14 -30.51
C LYS A 83 3.09 -18.01 -29.95
N ARG A 84 3.41 -17.04 -30.81
CA ARG A 84 4.35 -15.93 -30.49
C ARG A 84 3.89 -15.09 -29.31
N ASP A 85 2.59 -14.80 -29.20
CA ASP A 85 2.05 -13.99 -28.10
C ASP A 85 2.16 -14.70 -26.76
N ALA A 86 1.93 -16.02 -26.73
CA ALA A 86 2.10 -16.82 -25.51
C ALA A 86 3.57 -16.82 -25.06
N SER A 87 4.51 -16.92 -25.99
CA SER A 87 5.96 -16.80 -25.68
C SER A 87 6.30 -15.42 -25.10
N ARG A 88 5.72 -14.35 -25.64
CA ARG A 88 5.95 -12.98 -25.17
C ARG A 88 5.35 -12.74 -23.78
N VAL A 89 4.15 -13.24 -23.52
CA VAL A 89 3.52 -13.19 -22.20
C VAL A 89 4.35 -13.96 -21.17
N LEU A 90 4.85 -15.15 -21.52
CA LEU A 90 5.72 -15.93 -20.65
C LEU A 90 7.01 -15.15 -20.30
N GLN A 91 7.65 -14.53 -21.30
CA GLN A 91 8.82 -13.68 -21.10
C GLN A 91 8.53 -12.50 -20.17
N ASP A 92 7.42 -11.80 -20.39
CA ASP A 92 7.03 -10.67 -19.56
C ASP A 92 6.73 -11.11 -18.12
N ILE A 93 5.96 -12.17 -17.91
CA ILE A 93 5.64 -12.69 -16.58
C ILE A 93 6.90 -13.06 -15.79
N THR A 94 7.92 -13.59 -16.46
CA THR A 94 9.19 -13.97 -15.83
C THR A 94 10.16 -12.81 -15.59
N SER A 95 9.92 -11.64 -16.20
CA SER A 95 10.79 -10.46 -16.03
C SER A 95 10.67 -9.80 -14.65
N SER A 96 9.54 -9.97 -13.96
CA SER A 96 9.33 -9.46 -12.59
C SER A 96 8.18 -10.20 -11.91
N PRO A 97 8.31 -10.55 -10.60
CA PRO A 97 7.22 -11.15 -9.83
C PRO A 97 5.91 -10.34 -9.86
N THR A 98 6.01 -9.01 -9.91
CA THR A 98 4.85 -8.10 -9.96
C THR A 98 4.09 -8.16 -11.29
N ARG A 99 4.74 -8.59 -12.37
CA ARG A 99 4.13 -8.67 -13.70
C ARG A 99 3.19 -9.88 -13.76
N ALA A 100 3.59 -11.00 -13.19
CA ALA A 100 2.76 -12.20 -13.04
C ALA A 100 1.41 -11.90 -12.36
N THR A 101 1.45 -11.17 -11.25
CA THR A 101 0.24 -10.75 -10.51
C THR A 101 -0.65 -9.82 -11.32
N LYS A 102 -0.09 -8.88 -12.09
CA LYS A 102 -0.85 -8.01 -13.00
C LYS A 102 -1.59 -8.81 -14.07
N TYR A 103 -0.93 -9.79 -14.70
CA TYR A 103 -1.57 -10.67 -15.69
C TYR A 103 -2.69 -11.50 -15.06
N LYS A 104 -2.45 -12.06 -13.85
CA LYS A 104 -3.47 -12.81 -13.10
C LYS A 104 -4.70 -11.94 -12.81
N LYS A 105 -4.53 -10.74 -12.25
CA LYS A 105 -5.64 -9.81 -11.98
C LYS A 105 -6.38 -9.41 -13.26
N ALA A 106 -5.68 -9.11 -14.34
CA ALA A 106 -6.30 -8.75 -15.62
C ALA A 106 -7.12 -9.91 -16.21
N PHE A 107 -6.63 -11.14 -16.07
CA PHE A 107 -7.32 -12.35 -16.51
C PHE A 107 -8.53 -12.68 -15.63
N ASP A 108 -8.42 -12.56 -14.31
CA ASP A 108 -9.55 -12.76 -13.39
C ASP A 108 -10.63 -11.69 -13.62
N THR A 109 -10.22 -10.44 -13.88
CA THR A 109 -11.11 -9.33 -14.25
C THR A 109 -11.79 -9.53 -15.60
N SER A 110 -11.15 -10.22 -16.54
CA SER A 110 -11.74 -10.51 -17.86
C SER A 110 -12.69 -11.71 -17.82
N LYS A 111 -12.40 -12.72 -16.99
CA LYS A 111 -13.30 -13.86 -16.73
C LYS A 111 -14.55 -13.45 -15.96
N CYS A 112 -14.40 -12.60 -14.95
CA CYS A 112 -15.51 -12.01 -14.23
C CYS A 112 -15.97 -10.77 -15.03
N GLY A 113 -16.64 -11.00 -16.16
CA GLY A 113 -16.95 -9.97 -17.16
C GLY A 113 -17.29 -8.62 -16.54
N LYS A 114 -16.62 -7.54 -17.01
CA LYS A 114 -16.72 -6.17 -16.46
C LYS A 114 -18.14 -5.91 -15.99
N SER A 115 -18.31 -5.80 -14.67
CA SER A 115 -19.58 -5.40 -14.09
C SER A 115 -20.05 -4.15 -14.83
N SER A 116 -21.20 -4.21 -15.50
CA SER A 116 -21.83 -3.05 -16.14
C SER A 116 -22.29 -2.00 -15.13
N ARG A 117 -21.98 -2.21 -13.85
CA ARG A 117 -22.34 -1.39 -12.70
C ARG A 117 -21.09 -0.97 -11.94
N LEU A 118 -21.04 0.31 -11.64
CA LEU A 118 -20.04 0.94 -10.77
C LEU A 118 -20.16 0.38 -9.35
N THR A 119 -19.04 0.01 -8.73
CA THR A 119 -19.06 -0.48 -7.34
C THR A 119 -19.47 0.65 -6.39
N PRO A 120 -20.01 0.33 -5.19
CA PRO A 120 -20.36 1.36 -4.21
C PRO A 120 -19.18 2.25 -3.81
N MET A 121 -17.95 1.71 -3.75
CA MET A 121 -16.75 2.46 -3.38
C MET A 121 -16.29 3.40 -4.51
N GLU A 122 -16.32 2.94 -5.77
CA GLU A 122 -16.01 3.79 -6.93
C GLU A 122 -17.06 4.91 -7.08
N ALA A 123 -18.33 4.59 -6.85
CA ALA A 123 -19.40 5.59 -6.86
C ALA A 123 -19.25 6.60 -5.72
N LEU A 124 -18.86 6.17 -4.52
CA LEU A 124 -18.55 7.04 -3.40
C LEU A 124 -17.34 7.95 -3.71
N LYS A 125 -16.29 7.41 -4.35
CA LYS A 125 -15.14 8.21 -4.79
C LYS A 125 -15.57 9.32 -5.74
N MET A 126 -16.32 8.97 -6.80
CA MET A 126 -16.86 9.95 -7.75
C MET A 126 -17.74 10.99 -7.05
N PHE A 127 -18.61 10.55 -6.13
CA PHE A 127 -19.51 11.42 -5.36
C PHE A 127 -18.75 12.47 -4.54
N ILE A 128 -17.65 12.07 -3.87
CA ILE A 128 -16.81 12.98 -3.07
C ILE A 128 -15.94 13.86 -3.97
N ASP A 129 -15.31 13.29 -5.00
CA ASP A 129 -14.37 14.02 -5.86
C ASP A 129 -15.04 15.13 -6.65
N ALA A 130 -16.30 14.92 -7.06
CA ALA A 130 -17.11 15.91 -7.77
C ALA A 130 -17.98 16.79 -6.85
N ASP A 131 -17.82 16.67 -5.53
CA ASP A 131 -18.55 17.44 -4.51
C ASP A 131 -20.08 17.46 -4.73
N LEU A 132 -20.64 16.26 -4.99
CA LEU A 132 -22.04 16.14 -5.36
C LEU A 132 -22.95 16.19 -4.12
N THR A 133 -24.06 16.91 -4.24
CA THR A 133 -25.21 16.73 -3.36
C THR A 133 -25.94 15.42 -3.69
N ARG A 134 -26.73 14.90 -2.74
CA ARG A 134 -27.60 13.74 -2.98
C ARG A 134 -28.53 13.95 -4.18
N ALA A 135 -29.09 15.15 -4.34
CA ALA A 135 -30.01 15.46 -5.43
C ALA A 135 -29.30 15.38 -6.80
N GLN A 136 -28.11 15.98 -6.91
CA GLN A 136 -27.30 15.91 -8.12
C GLN A 136 -26.88 14.47 -8.44
N TYR A 137 -26.51 13.68 -7.44
CA TYR A 137 -26.20 12.27 -7.63
C TYR A 137 -27.40 11.48 -8.16
N GLU A 138 -28.60 11.68 -7.62
CA GLU A 138 -29.80 10.99 -8.10
C GLU A 138 -30.16 11.41 -9.53
N VAL A 139 -29.92 12.67 -9.93
CA VAL A 139 -30.07 13.11 -11.32
C VAL A 139 -29.13 12.32 -12.23
N ILE A 140 -27.84 12.23 -11.89
CA ILE A 140 -26.85 11.44 -12.64
C ILE A 140 -27.28 9.98 -12.71
N ARG A 141 -27.67 9.39 -11.58
CA ARG A 141 -28.12 8.00 -11.52
C ARG A 141 -29.34 7.75 -12.40
N ASN A 142 -30.27 8.70 -12.49
CA ASN A 142 -31.46 8.56 -13.33
C ASN A 142 -31.14 8.48 -14.82
N THR A 143 -29.99 9.01 -15.27
CA THR A 143 -29.52 8.85 -16.65
C THR A 143 -29.14 7.39 -16.97
N ASN A 144 -28.62 6.65 -15.99
CA ASN A 144 -28.27 5.24 -16.16
C ASN A 144 -28.36 4.46 -14.83
N LYS A 145 -29.57 4.02 -14.48
CA LYS A 145 -29.84 3.30 -13.22
C LYS A 145 -29.15 1.94 -13.10
N LYS A 146 -28.75 1.33 -14.23
CA LYS A 146 -28.04 0.05 -14.25
C LYS A 146 -26.57 0.24 -13.89
N PHE A 147 -25.97 1.34 -14.37
CA PHE A 147 -24.57 1.65 -14.14
C PHE A 147 -24.33 2.23 -12.74
N PHE A 148 -25.15 3.18 -12.29
CA PHE A 148 -24.93 3.85 -11.01
C PHE A 148 -25.69 3.15 -9.86
N PRO A 149 -25.02 2.80 -8.75
CA PRO A 149 -25.68 2.22 -7.58
C PRO A 149 -26.68 3.20 -6.95
N CYS A 150 -27.65 2.70 -6.19
CA CYS A 150 -28.53 3.59 -5.42
C CYS A 150 -27.75 4.29 -4.30
N TYR A 151 -28.22 5.47 -3.90
CA TYR A 151 -27.56 6.28 -2.87
C TYR A 151 -27.40 5.56 -1.53
N SER A 152 -28.31 4.64 -1.17
CA SER A 152 -28.20 3.83 0.04
C SER A 152 -26.90 3.02 0.10
N LEU A 153 -26.46 2.46 -1.04
CA LEU A 153 -25.21 1.70 -1.11
C LEU A 153 -23.97 2.60 -0.96
N ILE A 154 -24.04 3.83 -1.48
CA ILE A 154 -22.99 4.84 -1.25
C ILE A 154 -22.95 5.22 0.22
N GLN A 155 -24.11 5.39 0.85
CA GLN A 155 -24.20 5.72 2.28
C GLN A 155 -23.62 4.59 3.14
N GLU A 156 -23.88 3.32 2.82
CA GLU A 156 -23.26 2.17 3.48
C GLU A 156 -21.74 2.14 3.26
N ALA A 157 -21.28 2.37 2.03
CA ALA A 157 -19.85 2.48 1.74
C ALA A 157 -19.20 3.61 2.55
N LYS A 158 -19.88 4.76 2.68
CA LYS A 158 -19.42 5.90 3.48
C LYS A 158 -19.35 5.55 4.97
N LYS A 159 -20.35 4.85 5.50
CA LYS A 159 -20.37 4.39 6.90
C LYS A 159 -19.21 3.47 7.23
N LYS A 160 -18.81 2.59 6.30
CA LYS A 160 -17.62 1.72 6.45
C LYS A 160 -16.31 2.50 6.53
N CYS A 161 -16.31 3.80 6.18
CA CYS A 161 -15.14 4.67 6.28
C CYS A 161 -15.03 5.40 7.62
N TYR A 162 -16.02 5.30 8.50
CA TYR A 162 -16.04 5.97 9.79
C TYR A 162 -15.57 5.04 10.93
N PRO A 163 -15.00 5.61 12.00
CA PRO A 163 -14.84 4.90 13.26
C PRO A 163 -16.19 4.37 13.80
N PRO A 164 -16.16 3.40 14.72
CA PRO A 164 -17.37 2.87 15.32
C PRO A 164 -18.20 3.98 15.99
N PRO A 165 -19.54 4.02 15.82
CA PRO A 165 -20.37 5.11 16.34
C PRO A 165 -20.24 5.36 17.84
N GLU A 166 -19.98 4.31 18.63
CA GLU A 166 -19.78 4.36 20.07
C GLU A 166 -18.53 5.13 20.51
N THR A 167 -17.58 5.38 19.59
CA THR A 167 -16.34 6.13 19.88
C THR A 167 -16.46 7.60 19.50
N ILE A 168 -17.62 8.01 18.96
CA ILE A 168 -17.92 9.37 18.53
C ILE A 168 -18.87 9.99 19.55
N THR A 169 -18.46 11.13 20.12
CA THR A 169 -19.26 11.91 21.06
C THR A 169 -19.68 13.21 20.41
N ILE A 170 -21.00 13.50 20.43
CA ILE A 170 -21.56 14.73 19.87
C ILE A 170 -22.41 15.40 20.94
N THR A 171 -22.13 16.67 21.18
CA THR A 171 -22.83 17.57 22.10
C THR A 171 -23.19 18.86 21.38
N SER A 172 -23.89 19.79 22.05
CA SER A 172 -24.21 21.09 21.47
C SER A 172 -22.99 21.98 21.25
N THR A 173 -21.86 21.72 21.92
CA THR A 173 -20.65 22.56 21.84
C THR A 173 -19.42 21.83 21.32
N CYS A 174 -19.52 20.51 21.09
CA CYS A 174 -18.38 19.69 20.72
C CYS A 174 -18.79 18.47 19.90
N ALA A 175 -17.98 18.14 18.89
CA ALA A 175 -18.00 16.84 18.22
C ALA A 175 -16.59 16.25 18.28
N GLU A 176 -16.48 15.03 18.81
CA GLU A 176 -15.20 14.40 19.10
C GLU A 176 -15.21 12.94 18.68
N THR A 177 -14.06 12.46 18.24
CA THR A 177 -13.79 11.05 17.99
C THR A 177 -12.55 10.64 18.79
N GLN A 178 -12.63 9.50 19.48
CA GLN A 178 -11.46 8.94 20.18
C GLN A 178 -10.30 8.70 19.20
N LEU A 179 -9.07 9.04 19.61
CA LEU A 179 -7.91 9.02 18.73
C LEU A 179 -7.55 7.60 18.24
N GLN A 180 -7.62 6.59 19.12
CA GLN A 180 -7.25 5.21 18.78
C GLN A 180 -8.13 4.65 17.64
N PRO A 181 -9.48 4.63 17.74
CA PRO A 181 -10.35 4.18 16.64
C PRO A 181 -10.16 4.94 15.33
N LEU A 182 -9.84 6.24 15.40
CA LEU A 182 -9.60 7.08 14.22
C LEU A 182 -8.27 6.71 13.53
N ILE A 183 -7.26 6.32 14.30
CA ILE A 183 -6.01 5.76 13.78
C ILE A 183 -6.22 4.36 13.24
N ASP A 184 -6.94 3.50 13.95
CA ASP A 184 -7.18 2.13 13.52
C ASP A 184 -7.88 2.07 12.16
N ILE A 185 -8.95 2.85 11.95
CA ILE A 185 -9.62 2.94 10.65
C ILE A 185 -8.69 3.52 9.57
N THR A 186 -7.79 4.44 9.94
CA THR A 186 -6.86 5.06 9.00
C THR A 186 -5.78 4.08 8.56
N VAL A 187 -5.17 3.36 9.50
CA VAL A 187 -4.19 2.30 9.25
C VAL A 187 -4.84 1.19 8.44
N LYS A 188 -6.01 0.67 8.85
CA LYS A 188 -6.71 -0.40 8.13
C LYS A 188 -6.93 -0.05 6.66
N ARG A 189 -7.47 1.13 6.38
CA ARG A 189 -7.73 1.56 4.99
C ARG A 189 -6.45 1.80 4.19
N LEU A 190 -5.41 2.33 4.84
CA LEU A 190 -4.11 2.51 4.20
C LEU A 190 -3.49 1.15 3.87
N SER A 191 -3.63 0.17 4.77
CA SER A 191 -3.15 -1.19 4.59
C SER A 191 -3.90 -1.92 3.48
N GLU A 192 -5.23 -1.78 3.38
CA GLU A 192 -6.02 -2.27 2.24
C GLU A 192 -5.54 -1.67 0.91
N PHE A 193 -5.23 -0.36 0.90
CA PHE A 193 -4.69 0.31 -0.29
C PHE A 193 -3.27 -0.18 -0.67
N LEU A 194 -2.47 -0.55 0.32
CA LEU A 194 -1.07 -0.97 0.17
C LEU A 194 -0.89 -2.48 0.24
N GLU A 195 -1.95 -3.27 0.11
CA GLU A 195 -1.95 -4.74 0.25
C GLU A 195 -0.76 -5.39 -0.48
N GLU A 196 -0.60 -5.11 -1.78
CA GLU A 196 0.49 -5.68 -2.58
C GLU A 196 1.88 -5.31 -2.04
N VAL A 197 2.04 -4.09 -1.55
CA VAL A 197 3.32 -3.59 -1.00
C VAL A 197 3.60 -4.24 0.35
N LEU A 198 2.59 -4.37 1.21
CA LEU A 198 2.72 -4.98 2.53
C LEU A 198 3.06 -6.46 2.44
N LEU A 199 2.48 -7.19 1.49
CA LEU A 199 2.78 -8.61 1.26
C LEU A 199 4.24 -8.85 0.78
N THR A 200 4.94 -7.82 0.28
CA THR A 200 6.38 -7.93 -0.05
C THR A 200 7.30 -7.86 1.18
N ILE A 201 6.77 -7.53 2.35
CA ILE A 201 7.55 -7.33 3.58
C ILE A 201 7.84 -8.68 4.23
N LYS A 202 9.11 -8.88 4.60
CA LYS A 202 9.57 -10.09 5.29
C LYS A 202 8.92 -10.18 6.67
N GLU A 203 8.59 -11.39 7.10
CA GLU A 203 7.88 -11.66 8.37
C GLU A 203 8.49 -10.93 9.57
N GLN A 204 9.82 -10.99 9.72
CA GLN A 204 10.58 -10.32 10.78
C GLN A 204 10.48 -8.78 10.82
N GLU A 205 10.02 -8.14 9.73
CA GLU A 205 9.89 -6.69 9.62
C GLU A 205 8.44 -6.22 9.80
N ARG A 206 7.46 -7.14 9.77
CA ARG A 206 6.02 -6.79 9.81
C ARG A 206 5.57 -6.14 11.12
N ASN A 207 6.35 -6.30 12.19
CA ASN A 207 6.13 -5.65 13.48
C ASN A 207 6.87 -4.31 13.65
N THR A 208 7.67 -3.91 12.65
CA THR A 208 8.46 -2.67 12.67
C THR A 208 7.79 -1.52 11.94
N LEU A 209 6.57 -1.74 11.43
CA LEU A 209 5.83 -0.73 10.68
C LEU A 209 5.53 0.48 11.56
N LYS A 210 5.77 1.66 11.00
CA LYS A 210 5.50 2.92 11.67
C LYS A 210 4.80 3.90 10.75
N LEU A 211 3.62 4.37 11.16
CA LEU A 211 2.88 5.45 10.53
C LEU A 211 3.26 6.77 11.20
N ILE A 212 3.93 7.65 10.46
CA ILE A 212 4.24 9.01 10.90
C ILE A 212 3.06 9.90 10.53
N CYS A 213 2.49 10.54 11.55
CA CYS A 213 1.41 11.52 11.44
C CYS A 213 1.91 12.88 11.90
N LYS A 214 1.52 13.94 11.19
CA LYS A 214 1.58 15.30 11.74
C LYS A 214 0.25 15.68 12.35
N TRP A 215 0.25 16.52 13.36
CA TRP A 215 -0.99 17.01 13.97
C TRP A 215 -0.85 18.45 14.47
N GLY A 216 -1.98 19.04 14.82
CA GLY A 216 -2.06 20.34 15.46
C GLY A 216 -3.51 20.76 15.71
N CYS A 217 -3.67 22.02 16.04
CA CYS A 217 -4.96 22.65 16.29
C CYS A 217 -5.02 24.02 15.61
N ASP A 218 -6.24 24.51 15.38
CA ASP A 218 -6.45 25.81 14.76
C ASP A 218 -7.83 26.37 15.13
N GLY A 219 -7.92 27.70 15.19
CA GLY A 219 -9.13 28.45 15.47
C GLY A 219 -9.63 29.22 14.26
N SER A 220 -10.95 29.29 14.10
CA SER A 220 -11.59 30.09 13.06
C SER A 220 -12.87 30.75 13.57
N GLN A 221 -13.23 31.87 12.93
CA GLN A 221 -14.47 32.58 13.19
C GLN A 221 -15.47 32.28 12.08
N GLN A 222 -16.75 32.19 12.44
CA GLN A 222 -17.84 31.95 11.50
C GLN A 222 -19.08 32.78 11.82
N ALA A 223 -19.97 32.89 10.82
CA ALA A 223 -21.29 33.44 11.04
C ALA A 223 -22.10 32.54 11.98
N GLN A 224 -22.75 33.13 12.98
CA GLN A 224 -23.60 32.42 13.92
C GLN A 224 -24.81 31.83 13.19
N TYR A 225 -25.09 30.55 13.42
CA TYR A 225 -26.18 29.82 12.78
C TYR A 225 -27.39 29.65 13.69
N LYS A 226 -27.45 30.38 14.82
CA LYS A 226 -28.48 30.25 15.86
C LYS A 226 -28.65 28.80 16.32
N GLN A 227 -27.54 28.07 16.45
CA GLN A 227 -27.55 26.72 16.97
C GLN A 227 -28.24 26.67 18.34
N LYS A 228 -29.05 25.63 18.59
CA LYS A 228 -29.61 25.42 19.93
C LYS A 228 -28.50 24.95 20.86
N LEU A 229 -28.04 25.85 21.72
CA LEU A 229 -27.04 25.59 22.74
C LEU A 229 -27.74 25.31 24.07
N GLN A 230 -27.10 24.50 24.91
CA GLN A 230 -27.65 24.17 26.23
C GLN A 230 -27.53 25.35 27.19
N ASN A 231 -26.43 26.12 27.11
CA ASN A 231 -26.21 27.30 27.93
C ASN A 231 -26.34 28.58 27.10
N GLU A 232 -26.93 29.62 27.69
CA GLU A 232 -27.09 30.93 27.05
C GLU A 232 -25.76 31.67 26.82
N ALA A 233 -24.72 31.31 27.58
CA ALA A 233 -23.38 31.89 27.43
C ALA A 233 -22.55 31.25 26.29
N ASP A 234 -22.96 30.09 25.80
CA ASP A 234 -22.27 29.42 24.71
C ASP A 234 -22.53 30.15 23.38
N SER A 235 -21.59 30.05 22.44
CA SER A 235 -21.73 30.66 21.12
C SER A 235 -21.14 29.79 20.02
N ASP A 236 -21.82 29.72 18.88
CA ASP A 236 -21.36 29.06 17.66
C ASP A 236 -20.52 29.99 16.76
N ALA A 237 -20.18 31.21 17.22
CA ALA A 237 -19.40 32.18 16.43
C ALA A 237 -17.94 31.78 16.17
N ASN A 238 -17.39 30.90 17.00
CA ASN A 238 -15.99 30.47 16.89
C ASN A 238 -15.92 28.95 16.85
N ILE A 239 -15.05 28.42 16.01
CA ILE A 239 -14.71 27.00 15.95
C ILE A 239 -13.24 26.87 16.32
N PHE A 240 -12.95 25.90 17.18
CA PHE A 240 -11.60 25.44 17.44
C PHE A 240 -11.53 23.95 17.13
N GLN A 241 -10.55 23.55 16.32
CA GLN A 241 -10.41 22.18 15.84
C GLN A 241 -9.03 21.62 16.12
N SER A 242 -8.95 20.32 16.43
CA SER A 242 -7.72 19.55 16.44
C SER A 242 -7.79 18.42 15.42
N CYS A 243 -6.69 18.18 14.72
CA CYS A 243 -6.65 17.24 13.61
C CYS A 243 -5.26 16.65 13.40
N PHE A 244 -5.20 15.54 12.68
CA PHE A 244 -3.93 14.94 12.24
C PHE A 244 -3.97 14.59 10.76
N VAL A 245 -2.79 14.42 10.17
CA VAL A 245 -2.59 14.02 8.78
C VAL A 245 -1.56 12.89 8.76
N PRO A 246 -1.90 11.71 8.21
CA PRO A 246 -0.91 10.68 7.90
C PRO A 246 0.07 11.20 6.85
N VAL A 247 1.37 11.10 7.12
CA VAL A 247 2.43 11.64 6.26
C VAL A 247 3.20 10.52 5.58
N ARG A 248 3.63 9.51 6.33
CA ARG A 248 4.50 8.47 5.79
C ARG A 248 4.33 7.15 6.52
N LEU A 249 4.31 6.04 5.78
CA LEU A 249 4.41 4.69 6.33
C LEU A 249 5.80 4.14 6.02
N ILE A 250 6.52 3.72 7.05
CA ILE A 250 7.89 3.21 6.96
C ILE A 250 8.02 1.82 7.59
N CYS A 251 9.08 1.12 7.23
CA CYS A 251 9.39 -0.24 7.67
C CYS A 251 10.90 -0.40 7.95
N GLY A 252 11.24 -1.27 8.91
CA GLY A 252 12.62 -1.60 9.28
C GLY A 252 13.12 -0.84 10.52
N LYS A 253 14.08 -1.44 11.24
CA LYS A 253 14.64 -0.92 12.50
C LYS A 253 15.34 0.44 12.36
N ASP A 254 15.85 0.74 11.16
CA ASP A 254 16.54 2.00 10.86
C ASP A 254 15.66 3.01 10.09
N ASN A 255 14.34 2.82 10.03
CA ASN A 255 13.40 3.69 9.31
C ASN A 255 13.71 3.91 7.80
N GLN A 256 14.57 3.07 7.18
CA GLN A 256 15.09 3.33 5.83
C GLN A 256 14.11 3.04 4.70
N LYS A 257 13.15 2.10 4.88
CA LYS A 257 12.23 1.72 3.80
C LYS A 257 10.92 2.49 3.90
N VAL A 258 10.73 3.45 2.99
CA VAL A 258 9.44 4.12 2.80
C VAL A 258 8.51 3.24 1.97
N LEU A 259 7.36 2.89 2.54
CA LEU A 259 6.33 2.09 1.87
C LEU A 259 5.27 2.97 1.22
N TRP A 260 4.98 4.10 1.87
CA TRP A 260 4.02 5.08 1.37
C TRP A 260 4.36 6.47 1.88
N GLU A 261 4.10 7.45 1.04
CA GLU A 261 4.23 8.86 1.35
C GLU A 261 2.99 9.59 0.85
N ASN A 262 2.48 10.48 1.70
CA ASN A 262 1.33 11.30 1.36
C ASN A 262 1.72 12.28 0.24
N PRO A 263 1.09 12.22 -0.95
CA PRO A 263 1.45 13.09 -2.06
C PRO A 263 1.05 14.56 -1.85
N THR A 264 0.11 14.83 -0.94
CA THR A 264 -0.39 16.18 -0.65
C THR A 264 -0.61 16.38 0.86
N PRO A 265 0.46 16.42 1.66
CA PRO A 265 0.36 16.43 3.12
C PRO A 265 -0.30 17.70 3.69
N SER A 266 -0.41 18.77 2.91
CA SER A 266 -1.11 20.00 3.31
C SER A 266 -2.55 20.10 2.81
N SER A 267 -3.06 19.06 2.12
CA SER A 267 -4.44 19.05 1.65
C SER A 267 -5.42 18.73 2.77
N ALA A 268 -6.54 19.46 2.81
CA ALA A 268 -7.66 19.17 3.69
C ALA A 268 -8.22 17.74 3.49
N ARG A 269 -8.03 17.13 2.31
CA ARG A 269 -8.52 15.77 2.00
C ARG A 269 -7.87 14.67 2.85
N PHE A 270 -6.65 14.90 3.35
CA PHE A 270 -5.93 13.98 4.22
C PHE A 270 -6.00 14.38 5.70
N CYS A 271 -6.65 15.51 5.99
CA CYS A 271 -6.84 16.01 7.34
C CYS A 271 -7.95 15.21 8.04
N ARG A 272 -7.57 14.51 9.11
CA ARG A 272 -8.46 13.71 9.95
C ARG A 272 -8.80 14.53 11.20
N PRO A 273 -10.04 15.04 11.32
CA PRO A 273 -10.44 15.77 12.52
C PRO A 273 -10.54 14.83 13.72
N ILE A 274 -9.94 15.24 14.84
CA ILE A 274 -10.01 14.56 16.13
C ILE A 274 -11.18 15.14 16.92
N ARG A 275 -11.20 16.47 17.06
CA ARG A 275 -12.20 17.19 17.84
C ARG A 275 -12.52 18.56 17.25
N PHE A 276 -13.80 18.90 17.25
CA PHE A 276 -14.35 20.22 16.98
C PHE A 276 -15.01 20.77 18.22
N ARG A 277 -14.82 22.06 18.49
CA ARG A 277 -15.43 22.76 19.62
C ARG A 277 -15.92 24.14 19.19
N PHE A 278 -17.12 24.51 19.65
CA PHE A 278 -17.63 25.87 19.52
C PHE A 278 -17.08 26.73 20.67
N VAL A 279 -15.82 27.15 20.53
CA VAL A 279 -15.11 27.94 21.52
C VAL A 279 -14.13 28.87 20.83
N LYS A 280 -13.92 30.05 21.40
CA LYS A 280 -12.89 30.97 20.92
C LYS A 280 -11.51 30.42 21.23
N GLU A 281 -10.62 30.48 20.24
CA GLU A 281 -9.21 30.20 20.44
C GLU A 281 -8.61 31.18 21.47
N THR A 282 -8.02 30.61 22.51
CA THR A 282 -7.30 31.31 23.57
C THR A 282 -6.14 30.44 23.99
N THR A 283 -5.12 31.02 24.61
CA THR A 283 -3.97 30.29 25.16
C THR A 283 -4.37 29.09 26.00
N ASP A 284 -5.34 29.26 26.91
CA ASP A 284 -5.76 28.19 27.81
C ASP A 284 -6.47 27.07 27.07
N VAL A 285 -7.33 27.40 26.10
CA VAL A 285 -8.00 26.43 25.24
C VAL A 285 -7.00 25.64 24.40
N THR A 286 -6.03 26.33 23.79
CA THR A 286 -4.97 25.71 22.98
C THR A 286 -4.11 24.78 23.83
N ASN A 287 -3.66 25.21 25.02
CA ASN A 287 -2.86 24.37 25.92
C ASN A 287 -3.64 23.15 26.43
N ALA A 288 -4.91 23.34 26.79
CA ALA A 288 -5.78 22.24 27.21
C ALA A 288 -5.97 21.20 26.09
N GLU A 289 -6.15 21.66 24.84
CA GLU A 289 -6.28 20.80 23.67
C GLU A 289 -4.98 20.04 23.37
N ILE A 290 -3.83 20.73 23.41
CA ILE A 290 -2.53 20.12 23.19
C ILE A 290 -2.27 19.02 24.22
N ASN A 291 -2.56 19.28 25.50
CA ASN A 291 -2.40 18.30 26.56
C ASN A 291 -3.37 17.12 26.38
N TYR A 292 -4.62 17.41 26.00
CA TYR A 292 -5.62 16.39 25.71
C TYR A 292 -5.17 15.44 24.58
N VAL A 293 -4.71 15.98 23.46
CA VAL A 293 -4.24 15.18 22.31
C VAL A 293 -2.95 14.44 22.65
N LYS A 294 -2.00 15.07 23.36
CA LYS A 294 -0.76 14.40 23.82
C LYS A 294 -1.05 13.22 24.75
N ASN A 295 -1.96 13.39 25.70
CA ASN A 295 -2.36 12.30 26.58
C ASN A 295 -3.00 11.16 25.78
N SER A 296 -3.84 11.48 24.80
CA SER A 296 -4.40 10.49 23.87
C SER A 296 -3.31 9.77 23.07
N ILE A 297 -2.30 10.49 22.57
CA ILE A 297 -1.16 9.93 21.83
C ILE A 297 -0.34 8.98 22.71
N ASN A 298 -0.06 9.35 23.96
CA ASN A 298 0.74 8.55 24.89
C ASN A 298 0.07 7.20 25.25
N ASN A 299 -1.26 7.14 25.14
CA ASN A 299 -2.04 5.95 25.40
C ASN A 299 -2.30 5.10 24.14
N LEU A 300 -1.79 5.49 22.97
CA LEU A 300 -1.98 4.73 21.75
C LEU A 300 -1.27 3.39 21.81
N VAL A 301 -1.94 2.37 21.29
CA VAL A 301 -1.39 1.05 21.04
C VAL A 301 -1.22 0.85 19.54
N ALA A 302 -0.33 -0.07 19.16
CA ALA A 302 -0.14 -0.41 17.76
C ALA A 302 -1.40 -1.07 17.19
N THR A 303 -1.75 -0.71 15.95
CA THR A 303 -2.89 -1.27 15.24
C THR A 303 -2.48 -2.57 14.56
N GLU A 304 -3.17 -3.67 14.87
CA GLU A 304 -3.04 -4.95 14.16
C GLU A 304 -3.93 -4.95 12.91
N VAL A 305 -3.37 -5.35 11.78
CA VAL A 305 -4.11 -5.57 10.53
C VAL A 305 -3.78 -6.95 9.95
N ASP A 306 -4.80 -7.60 9.38
CA ASP A 306 -4.71 -8.88 8.72
C ASP A 306 -4.92 -8.69 7.20
N ILE A 307 -3.97 -9.17 6.41
CA ILE A 307 -4.01 -9.13 4.95
C ILE A 307 -3.63 -10.52 4.44
N ASP A 308 -4.56 -11.21 3.78
CA ASP A 308 -4.37 -12.58 3.29
C ASP A 308 -3.89 -13.58 4.37
N GLY A 309 -4.33 -13.40 5.62
CA GLY A 309 -3.93 -14.24 6.76
C GLY A 309 -2.58 -13.85 7.38
N GLU A 310 -1.92 -12.82 6.83
CA GLU A 310 -0.66 -12.29 7.32
C GLU A 310 -0.91 -11.11 8.23
N LYS A 311 -0.31 -11.14 9.42
CA LYS A 311 -0.47 -10.11 10.44
C LYS A 311 0.61 -9.05 10.36
N PHE A 312 0.19 -7.79 10.42
CA PHE A 312 1.05 -6.62 10.44
C PHE A 312 0.72 -5.77 11.66
N LEU A 313 1.75 -5.26 12.33
CA LEU A 313 1.58 -4.43 13.51
C LEU A 313 2.14 -3.03 13.24
N VAL A 314 1.25 -2.05 13.17
CA VAL A 314 1.59 -0.67 12.79
C VAL A 314 1.59 0.24 14.01
N HIS A 315 2.76 0.77 14.34
CA HIS A 315 2.92 1.76 15.40
C HIS A 315 2.65 3.16 14.84
N SER A 316 1.99 4.02 15.60
CA SER A 316 1.74 5.40 15.18
C SER A 316 2.65 6.37 15.91
N GLN A 317 3.34 7.25 15.18
CA GLN A 317 4.16 8.32 15.72
C GLN A 317 3.58 9.66 15.31
N PHE A 318 3.36 10.54 16.28
CA PHE A 318 2.77 11.85 16.06
C PHE A 318 3.79 12.96 16.27
N VAL A 319 3.86 13.89 15.32
CA VAL A 319 4.71 15.08 15.40
C VAL A 319 3.83 16.32 15.31
N MET A 320 3.90 17.19 16.31
CA MET A 320 3.12 18.43 16.31
C MET A 320 3.82 19.45 15.41
N THR A 321 3.31 19.63 14.19
CA THR A 321 3.89 20.57 13.20
C THR A 321 2.86 21.44 12.50
N MET A 322 1.57 21.18 12.69
CA MET A 322 0.49 22.03 12.18
C MET A 322 0.24 23.13 13.20
N VAL A 323 1.20 24.04 13.33
CA VAL A 323 1.23 25.07 14.37
C VAL A 323 1.40 26.43 13.70
N ASP A 324 0.50 27.38 13.97
CA ASP A 324 0.64 28.75 13.46
C ASP A 324 1.72 29.52 14.26
N GLY A 325 2.29 30.58 13.69
CA GLY A 325 3.33 31.40 14.35
C GLY A 325 2.90 31.94 15.73
N LYS A 326 1.60 32.18 15.90
CA LYS A 326 0.99 32.55 17.20
C LYS A 326 1.14 31.42 18.22
N GLU A 327 0.74 30.22 17.86
CA GLU A 327 0.84 29.03 18.72
C GLU A 327 2.30 28.67 19.01
N LEU A 328 3.20 28.88 18.05
CA LEU A 328 4.63 28.65 18.21
C LEU A 328 5.25 29.58 19.26
N THR A 329 4.82 30.85 19.29
CA THR A 329 5.22 31.83 20.30
C THR A 329 4.71 31.41 21.68
N MET A 330 3.47 30.93 21.79
CA MET A 330 2.91 30.44 23.05
C MET A 330 3.64 29.21 23.59
N LEU A 331 3.96 28.25 22.71
CA LEU A 331 4.72 27.05 23.06
C LEU A 331 6.17 27.36 23.45
N ALA A 332 6.78 28.39 22.85
CA ALA A 332 8.12 28.85 23.17
C ALA A 332 8.16 29.55 24.54
N VAL A 333 7.14 30.34 24.90
CA VAL A 333 7.03 31.00 26.20
C VAL A 333 6.95 30.00 27.36
N LEU A 334 6.34 28.83 27.15
CA LEU A 334 6.31 27.74 28.13
C LEU A 334 7.62 26.94 28.24
N LYS A 335 8.61 27.17 27.35
CA LYS A 335 9.87 26.40 27.27
C LYS A 335 11.13 27.20 27.58
N PHE A 336 11.05 28.33 28.30
CA PHE A 336 12.25 28.95 28.87
C PHE A 336 12.77 28.18 30.10
N LEU A 337 13.45 27.06 29.82
CA LEU A 337 14.62 26.48 30.50
C LEU A 337 15.18 25.34 29.60
N PRO A 338 16.46 25.38 29.15
CA PRO A 338 16.98 24.59 28.00
C PRO A 338 17.67 23.25 28.41
N PRO A 339 18.16 22.39 27.48
CA PRO A 339 18.14 22.43 26.01
C PRO A 339 17.65 21.13 25.32
N LEU A 340 16.64 21.22 24.44
CA LEU A 340 16.35 20.16 23.45
C LEU A 340 16.05 20.74 22.05
N ILE A 341 16.32 22.04 21.84
CA ILE A 341 16.08 22.76 20.57
C ILE A 341 17.34 22.84 19.69
N SER A 342 18.47 22.23 20.08
CA SER A 342 19.66 22.20 19.21
C SER A 342 19.47 21.32 17.96
N PHE A 343 18.70 20.22 18.05
CA PHE A 343 18.68 19.22 16.97
C PHE A 343 17.86 19.63 15.73
N VAL A 344 16.87 20.50 15.89
CA VAL A 344 16.02 20.97 14.78
C VAL A 344 16.68 22.13 14.02
N PHE A 345 17.48 22.96 14.69
CA PHE A 345 18.14 24.10 14.05
C PHE A 345 19.48 23.76 13.39
N GLU A 346 20.27 22.80 13.90
CA GLU A 346 21.55 22.43 13.28
C GLU A 346 21.38 21.80 11.89
N ASN A 347 20.29 21.06 11.64
CA ASN A 347 20.05 20.44 10.34
C ASN A 347 19.47 21.38 9.28
N TYR A 348 18.90 22.52 9.68
CA TYR A 348 18.40 23.53 8.74
C TYR A 348 19.52 24.49 8.29
N ALA A 349 20.42 24.88 9.21
CA ALA A 349 21.56 25.73 8.88
C ALA A 349 22.65 25.01 8.04
N SER A 350 22.76 23.68 8.14
CA SER A 350 23.73 22.90 7.36
C SER A 350 23.34 22.68 5.90
N ASN A 351 22.07 22.88 5.53
CA ASN A 351 21.58 22.65 4.17
C ASN A 351 21.54 23.91 3.29
N GLU A 352 21.56 25.10 3.86
CA GLU A 352 21.66 26.35 3.07
C GLU A 352 23.09 26.66 2.60
N ASN A 353 24.13 26.10 3.25
CA ASN A 353 25.53 26.33 2.88
C ASN A 353 26.11 25.32 1.87
N ARG A 354 25.29 24.50 1.20
CA ARG A 354 25.76 23.59 0.12
C ARG A 354 25.33 23.98 -1.29
N ASN A 355 24.59 25.07 -1.47
CA ASN A 355 24.19 25.59 -2.78
C ASN A 355 24.80 26.97 -3.12
N ALA A 356 25.90 27.33 -2.45
CA ALA A 356 26.69 28.51 -2.81
C ALA A 356 28.18 28.14 -2.87
N LEU A 357 28.56 27.47 -3.97
CA LEU A 357 29.89 27.51 -4.60
C LEU A 357 29.78 26.98 -6.04
#